data_AF-A0A9E1UXI7-F1
#
_entry.id   AF-A0A9E1UXI7-F1
#
_cell.length_a   1.000
_cell.length_b   1.000
_cell.length_c   1.000
_cell.angle_alpha   90.00
_cell.angle_beta   90.00
_cell.angle_gamma   90.00
#
_symmetry.space_group_name_H-M   'P 1'
#
loop_
_entity.id
_entity.type
_entity.pdbx_description
1 polymer ?
#
loop_
_entity_poly.entity_id
_entity_poly.type
_entity_poly.pdbx_seq_one_letter_code
_entity_poly.pdbx_strand_id
1 'polypeptide(L)'
;MTQLHERQIRLVHELMYQIKVREVMTTDVITFPPTATFREIQLCLKEHRFSGTPIVDEGGVLLGIVSIDDIITAFDAGHIDDPVAEFMTKGLVTIPQNYSAIAASNLFNKHRFGRLPVMESSGSDKLVGILTFGDILSHLLLIINSIAERVEEQERSMARHMEHSKHDTLHFELAPDKFDQAGVASTMVKKRLKARGVPGDIARRVAVICYEAEINVMLHSLGGYMDADIRDDQVRVVVGDEGPGIPDIKKAMESGYTTANEKIRALGFGAGMGLPNIQRCADEFSITSSMKTGTVIEATVYLPAAEPTAPAEETRTSEA
;
A
#
# COMPACT_ATOMS: atom_id res chain seq x y z
N MET A 1 -8.13 -11.03 13.83
CA MET A 1 -8.04 -12.11 12.81
C MET A 1 -8.98 -11.83 11.64
N THR A 2 -10.30 -11.71 11.86
CA THR A 2 -11.30 -11.49 10.78
C THR A 2 -11.08 -10.19 9.98
N GLN A 3 -10.79 -9.07 10.67
CA GLN A 3 -10.56 -7.77 10.00
C GLN A 3 -9.29 -7.71 9.13
N LEU A 4 -8.22 -8.44 9.51
CA LEU A 4 -6.98 -8.51 8.73
C LEU A 4 -7.17 -9.34 7.47
N HIS A 5 -7.90 -10.46 7.59
CA HIS A 5 -8.22 -11.34 6.47
C HIS A 5 -9.13 -10.63 5.44
N GLU A 6 -10.13 -9.87 5.91
CA GLU A 6 -10.96 -9.04 5.03
C GLU A 6 -10.16 -7.93 4.33
N ARG A 7 -9.19 -7.32 5.01
CA ARG A 7 -8.33 -6.29 4.41
C ARG A 7 -7.38 -6.87 3.36
N GLN A 8 -6.84 -8.07 3.58
CA GLN A 8 -5.98 -8.78 2.62
C GLN A 8 -6.75 -9.20 1.36
N ILE A 9 -7.97 -9.73 1.53
CA ILE A 9 -8.84 -10.10 0.40
C ILE A 9 -9.19 -8.88 -0.45
N ARG A 10 -9.43 -7.72 0.17
CA ARG A 10 -9.69 -6.45 -0.55
C ARG A 10 -8.51 -6.03 -1.43
N LEU A 11 -7.28 -6.05 -0.90
CA LEU A 11 -6.09 -5.63 -1.64
C LEU A 11 -5.84 -6.48 -2.89
N VAL A 12 -5.87 -7.81 -2.76
CA VAL A 12 -5.66 -8.72 -3.91
C VAL A 12 -6.74 -8.49 -4.96
N HIS A 13 -7.99 -8.33 -4.54
CA HIS A 13 -9.11 -8.07 -5.45
C HIS A 13 -8.97 -6.73 -6.20
N GLU A 14 -8.53 -5.66 -5.52
CA GLU A 14 -8.25 -4.36 -6.13
C GLU A 14 -7.11 -4.44 -7.15
N LEU A 15 -6.00 -5.09 -6.80
CA LEU A 15 -4.87 -5.31 -7.72
C LEU A 15 -5.30 -6.07 -8.97
N MET A 16 -6.03 -7.18 -8.80
CA MET A 16 -6.53 -7.97 -9.91
C MET A 16 -7.51 -7.22 -10.82
N TYR A 17 -8.20 -6.18 -10.32
CA TYR A 17 -9.07 -5.33 -11.13
C TYR A 17 -8.27 -4.32 -11.96
N GLN A 18 -7.15 -3.83 -11.43
CA GLN A 18 -6.29 -2.83 -12.09
C GLN A 18 -5.41 -3.46 -13.19
N ILE A 19 -4.83 -4.63 -12.93
CA ILE A 19 -3.96 -5.33 -13.87
C ILE A 19 -4.73 -5.65 -15.16
N LYS A 20 -4.20 -5.23 -16.31
CA LYS A 20 -4.76 -5.59 -17.63
C LYS A 20 -4.12 -6.85 -18.18
N VAL A 21 -4.90 -7.62 -18.94
CA VAL A 21 -4.43 -8.85 -19.61
C VAL A 21 -3.18 -8.60 -20.45
N ARG A 22 -3.11 -7.50 -21.20
CA ARG A 22 -1.93 -7.12 -22.00
C ARG A 22 -0.64 -6.94 -21.19
N GLU A 23 -0.74 -6.69 -19.88
CA GLU A 23 0.41 -6.47 -18.99
C GLU A 23 0.98 -7.79 -18.47
N VAL A 24 0.21 -8.88 -18.59
CA VAL A 24 0.54 -10.20 -18.05
C VAL A 24 0.59 -11.29 -19.11
N MET A 25 0.03 -11.08 -20.29
CA MET A 25 0.05 -12.08 -21.36
C MET A 25 1.46 -12.29 -21.93
N THR A 26 1.71 -13.49 -22.42
CA THR A 26 2.84 -13.75 -23.32
C THR A 26 2.49 -13.24 -24.71
N THR A 27 3.31 -12.33 -25.25
CA THR A 27 3.11 -11.72 -26.58
C THR A 27 3.86 -12.45 -27.69
N ASP A 28 5.02 -13.03 -27.39
CA ASP A 28 5.80 -13.85 -28.33
C ASP A 28 5.23 -15.27 -28.34
N VAL A 29 4.10 -15.40 -29.04
CA VAL A 29 3.34 -16.64 -29.11
C VAL A 29 3.82 -17.45 -30.29
N ILE A 30 4.33 -18.64 -30.00
CA ILE A 30 4.57 -19.64 -31.05
C ILE A 30 3.21 -20.12 -31.56
N THR A 31 2.98 -19.99 -32.86
CA THR A 31 1.75 -20.38 -33.55
C THR A 31 2.06 -21.29 -34.73
N PHE A 32 1.05 -22.01 -35.21
CA PHE A 32 1.17 -22.90 -36.37
C PHE A 32 0.06 -22.65 -37.40
N PRO A 33 0.31 -22.88 -38.69
CA PRO A 33 -0.73 -22.85 -39.71
C PRO A 33 -1.68 -24.06 -39.59
N PRO A 34 -2.91 -23.98 -40.14
CA PRO A 34 -3.87 -25.10 -40.13
C PRO A 34 -3.36 -26.35 -40.85
N THR A 35 -2.40 -26.19 -41.76
CA THR A 35 -1.78 -27.28 -42.52
C THR A 35 -0.65 -27.99 -41.78
N ALA A 36 -0.22 -27.48 -40.61
CA ALA A 36 0.80 -28.14 -39.80
C ALA A 36 0.31 -29.50 -39.31
N THR A 37 1.26 -30.38 -39.00
CA THR A 37 0.99 -31.74 -38.49
C THR A 37 1.13 -31.81 -36.98
N PHE A 38 0.51 -32.82 -36.35
CA PHE A 38 0.69 -33.06 -34.92
C PHE A 38 2.14 -33.38 -34.56
N ARG A 39 2.89 -34.04 -35.45
CA ARG A 39 4.33 -34.30 -35.28
C ARG A 39 5.14 -33.02 -35.13
N GLU A 40 4.93 -32.05 -36.01
CA GLU A 40 5.64 -30.77 -36.00
C GLU A 40 5.37 -30.00 -34.71
N ILE A 41 4.10 -29.91 -34.33
CA ILE A 41 3.70 -29.24 -33.08
C ILE A 41 4.32 -29.96 -31.88
N GLN A 42 4.25 -31.29 -31.82
CA GLN A 42 4.79 -32.09 -30.71
C GLN A 42 6.29 -31.89 -30.51
N LEU A 43 7.07 -31.81 -31.59
CA LEU A 43 8.50 -31.52 -31.52
C LEU A 43 8.76 -30.12 -30.93
N CYS A 44 8.02 -29.12 -31.39
CA CYS A 44 8.13 -27.75 -30.89
C CYS A 44 7.73 -27.62 -29.41
N LEU A 45 6.61 -28.24 -29.00
CA LEU A 45 6.14 -28.26 -27.60
C LEU A 45 7.24 -28.81 -26.68
N LYS A 46 7.90 -29.89 -27.09
CA LYS A 46 8.96 -30.56 -26.32
C LYS A 46 10.20 -29.67 -26.17
N GLU A 47 10.60 -29.00 -27.24
CA GLU A 47 11.78 -28.13 -27.25
C GLU A 47 11.58 -26.89 -26.37
N HIS A 48 10.43 -26.24 -26.50
CA HIS A 48 10.15 -24.94 -25.87
C HIS A 48 9.33 -25.05 -24.57
N ARG A 49 9.01 -26.28 -24.14
CA ARG A 49 8.35 -26.61 -22.86
C ARG A 49 6.98 -25.95 -22.62
N PHE A 50 6.20 -25.77 -23.68
CA PHE A 50 4.81 -25.35 -23.56
C PHE A 50 3.86 -26.50 -23.95
N SER A 51 2.66 -26.54 -23.37
CA SER A 51 1.75 -27.69 -23.46
C SER A 51 0.66 -27.56 -24.53
N GLY A 52 0.82 -26.61 -25.47
CA GLY A 52 -0.17 -26.32 -26.51
C GLY A 52 0.00 -24.97 -27.20
N THR A 53 -0.57 -24.84 -28.38
CA THR A 53 -0.33 -23.73 -29.31
C THR A 53 -1.63 -23.29 -29.98
N PRO A 54 -1.78 -22.00 -30.31
CA PRO A 54 -2.81 -21.53 -31.21
C PRO A 54 -2.48 -21.90 -32.65
N ILE A 55 -3.54 -22.10 -33.43
CA ILE A 55 -3.50 -22.31 -34.86
C ILE A 55 -4.05 -21.05 -35.53
N VAL A 56 -3.27 -20.45 -36.42
CA VAL A 56 -3.59 -19.17 -37.06
C VAL A 56 -3.47 -19.25 -38.57
N ASP A 57 -4.18 -18.39 -39.29
CA ASP A 57 -3.96 -18.20 -40.74
C ASP A 57 -2.80 -17.24 -41.04
N GLU A 58 -2.54 -16.99 -42.33
CA GLU A 58 -1.50 -16.06 -42.78
C GLU A 58 -1.72 -14.61 -42.32
N GLY A 59 -2.97 -14.24 -42.00
CA GLY A 59 -3.34 -12.92 -41.49
C GLY A 59 -3.23 -12.79 -39.96
N GLY A 60 -2.85 -13.86 -39.26
CA GLY A 60 -2.80 -13.90 -37.79
C GLY A 60 -4.18 -14.06 -37.14
N VAL A 61 -5.18 -14.50 -37.90
CA VAL A 61 -6.53 -14.81 -37.40
C VAL A 61 -6.49 -16.15 -36.67
N LEU A 62 -7.05 -16.18 -35.47
CA LEU A 62 -7.12 -17.38 -34.65
C LEU A 62 -8.17 -18.37 -35.19
N LEU A 63 -7.74 -19.56 -35.59
CA LEU A 63 -8.61 -20.61 -36.12
C LEU A 63 -8.93 -21.71 -35.09
N GLY A 64 -8.00 -21.98 -34.17
CA GLY A 64 -8.14 -23.07 -33.20
C GLY A 64 -6.98 -23.15 -32.21
N ILE A 65 -7.02 -24.14 -31.33
CA ILE A 65 -5.92 -24.49 -30.41
C ILE A 65 -5.65 -25.98 -30.51
N VAL A 66 -4.37 -26.34 -30.40
CA VAL A 66 -3.89 -27.70 -30.19
C VAL A 66 -3.17 -27.78 -28.85
N SER A 67 -3.58 -28.70 -28.00
CA SER A 67 -2.97 -29.00 -26.71
C SER A 67 -2.24 -30.35 -26.72
N ILE A 68 -1.50 -30.63 -25.65
CA ILE A 68 -0.84 -31.93 -25.50
C ILE A 68 -1.85 -33.09 -25.46
N ASP A 69 -3.05 -32.86 -24.92
CA ASP A 69 -4.12 -33.86 -24.87
C ASP A 69 -4.67 -34.15 -26.29
N ASP A 70 -4.76 -33.12 -27.14
CA ASP A 70 -5.14 -33.28 -28.55
C ASP A 70 -4.08 -34.08 -29.32
N ILE A 71 -2.79 -33.83 -29.05
CA ILE A 71 -1.68 -34.60 -29.63
C ILE A 71 -1.74 -36.07 -29.21
N ILE A 72 -1.95 -36.34 -27.92
CA ILE A 72 -2.07 -37.72 -27.40
C ILE A 72 -3.24 -38.43 -28.09
N THR A 73 -4.40 -37.78 -28.12
CA THR A 73 -5.62 -38.33 -28.75
C THR A 73 -5.41 -38.61 -30.24
N ALA A 74 -4.76 -37.69 -30.96
CA ALA A 74 -4.46 -37.87 -32.38
C ALA A 74 -3.48 -39.03 -32.61
N PHE A 75 -2.45 -39.16 -31.78
CA PHE A 75 -1.45 -40.23 -31.90
C PHE A 75 -2.06 -41.61 -31.65
N ASP A 76 -2.90 -41.74 -30.62
CA ASP A 76 -3.61 -42.99 -30.31
C ASP A 76 -4.55 -43.42 -31.45
N ALA A 77 -5.10 -42.44 -32.19
CA ALA A 77 -5.95 -42.67 -33.36
C ALA A 77 -5.17 -42.84 -34.68
N GLY A 78 -3.84 -42.66 -34.67
CA GLY A 78 -2.98 -42.79 -35.86
C GLY A 78 -2.89 -41.53 -36.74
N HIS A 79 -3.43 -40.40 -36.31
CA HIS A 79 -3.46 -39.12 -37.04
C HIS A 79 -2.21 -38.26 -36.77
N ILE A 80 -1.03 -38.86 -36.90
CA ILE A 80 0.25 -38.23 -36.52
C ILE A 80 0.65 -37.13 -37.52
N ASP A 81 0.53 -37.45 -38.81
CA ASP A 81 1.00 -36.63 -39.93
C ASP A 81 -0.16 -35.92 -40.65
N ASP A 82 -1.37 -36.01 -40.10
CA ASP A 82 -2.56 -35.36 -40.64
C ASP A 82 -2.57 -33.86 -40.27
N PRO A 83 -3.20 -33.00 -41.11
CA PRO A 83 -3.35 -31.58 -40.81
C PRO A 83 -4.14 -31.32 -39.53
N VAL A 84 -3.62 -30.44 -38.69
CA VAL A 84 -4.24 -30.13 -37.39
C VAL A 84 -5.59 -29.43 -37.50
N ALA A 85 -5.90 -28.81 -38.64
CA ALA A 85 -7.19 -28.16 -38.89
C ALA A 85 -8.42 -29.07 -38.73
N GLU A 86 -8.24 -30.37 -38.94
CA GLU A 86 -9.30 -31.37 -38.86
C GLU A 86 -9.66 -31.72 -37.41
N PHE A 87 -8.70 -31.59 -36.49
CA PHE A 87 -8.78 -32.08 -35.11
C PHE A 87 -8.64 -31.00 -34.05
N MET A 88 -8.15 -29.81 -34.40
CA MET A 88 -7.98 -28.70 -33.46
C MET A 88 -9.29 -28.33 -32.78
N THR A 89 -9.20 -27.87 -31.54
CA THR A 89 -10.37 -27.36 -30.82
C THR A 89 -10.84 -26.06 -31.48
N LYS A 90 -12.12 -26.02 -31.87
CA LYS A 90 -12.82 -24.86 -32.46
C LYS A 90 -13.81 -24.28 -31.44
N GLY A 91 -14.28 -23.06 -31.67
CA GLY A 91 -15.23 -22.39 -30.76
C GLY A 91 -14.58 -21.97 -29.44
N LEU A 92 -13.43 -21.30 -29.55
CA LEU A 92 -12.57 -20.98 -28.42
C LEU A 92 -13.19 -19.91 -27.52
N VAL A 93 -12.98 -20.07 -26.22
CA VAL A 93 -13.16 -18.97 -25.27
C VAL A 93 -11.90 -18.12 -25.30
N THR A 94 -12.05 -16.85 -25.66
CA THR A 94 -10.95 -15.88 -25.78
C THR A 94 -11.19 -14.69 -24.85
N ILE A 95 -10.16 -13.87 -24.67
CA ILE A 95 -10.25 -12.65 -23.84
C ILE A 95 -9.59 -11.45 -24.55
N PRO A 96 -10.22 -10.27 -24.60
CA PRO A 96 -9.56 -9.07 -25.12
C PRO A 96 -8.41 -8.59 -24.23
N GLN A 97 -7.34 -8.09 -24.83
CA GLN A 97 -6.12 -7.67 -24.11
C GLN A 97 -6.34 -6.51 -23.10
N ASN A 98 -7.40 -5.72 -23.24
CA ASN A 98 -7.74 -4.60 -22.37
C ASN A 98 -8.62 -4.99 -21.16
N TYR A 99 -8.98 -6.26 -21.02
CA TYR A 99 -9.73 -6.77 -19.88
C TYR A 99 -8.84 -6.89 -18.65
N SER A 100 -9.45 -7.01 -17.47
CA SER A 100 -8.74 -7.15 -16.20
C SER A 100 -8.32 -8.60 -15.91
N ALA A 101 -7.28 -8.76 -15.09
CA ALA A 101 -6.84 -10.08 -14.62
C ALA A 101 -7.94 -10.81 -13.83
N ILE A 102 -8.81 -10.11 -13.09
CA ILE A 102 -9.96 -10.73 -12.42
C ILE A 102 -10.96 -11.31 -13.42
N ALA A 103 -11.19 -10.66 -14.56
CA ALA A 103 -12.05 -11.19 -15.62
C ALA A 103 -11.44 -12.48 -16.21
N ALA A 104 -10.13 -12.50 -16.45
CA ALA A 104 -9.41 -13.69 -16.88
C ALA A 104 -9.50 -14.83 -15.86
N SER A 105 -9.29 -14.53 -14.56
CA SER A 105 -9.40 -15.52 -13.49
C SER A 105 -10.81 -16.11 -13.39
N ASN A 106 -11.85 -15.32 -13.62
CA ASN A 106 -13.22 -15.82 -13.65
C ASN A 106 -13.45 -16.78 -14.84
N LEU A 107 -12.85 -16.52 -16.00
CA LEU A 107 -12.89 -17.45 -17.13
C LEU A 107 -12.15 -18.76 -16.81
N PHE A 108 -10.97 -18.70 -16.20
CA PHE A 108 -10.24 -19.89 -15.74
C PHE A 108 -10.96 -20.68 -14.64
N ASN A 109 -11.74 -20.03 -13.78
CA ASN A 109 -12.52 -20.73 -12.76
C ASN A 109 -13.79 -21.35 -13.34
N LYS A 110 -14.45 -20.63 -14.26
CA LYS A 110 -15.66 -21.11 -14.93
C LYS A 110 -15.37 -22.26 -15.89
N HIS A 111 -14.19 -22.25 -16.50
CA HIS A 111 -13.78 -23.22 -17.50
C HIS A 111 -12.45 -23.84 -17.13
N ARG A 112 -12.30 -25.17 -17.22
CA ARG A 112 -11.05 -25.89 -16.88
C ARG A 112 -9.95 -25.74 -17.95
N PHE A 113 -9.76 -24.54 -18.49
CA PHE A 113 -8.73 -24.25 -19.48
C PHE A 113 -7.40 -23.95 -18.79
N GLY A 114 -6.29 -24.47 -19.33
CA GLY A 114 -4.95 -24.11 -18.86
C GLY A 114 -4.42 -22.78 -19.45
N ARG A 115 -5.02 -22.32 -20.55
CA ARG A 115 -4.61 -21.11 -21.29
C ARG A 115 -5.80 -20.43 -21.95
N LEU A 116 -5.71 -19.12 -22.14
CA LEU A 116 -6.68 -18.30 -22.86
C LEU A 116 -5.98 -17.55 -24.00
N PRO A 117 -6.43 -17.71 -25.25
CA PRO A 117 -6.02 -16.82 -26.33
C PRO A 117 -6.45 -15.38 -26.03
N VAL A 118 -5.52 -14.44 -26.26
CA VAL A 118 -5.77 -13.03 -26.07
C VAL A 118 -5.96 -12.35 -27.43
N MET A 119 -7.07 -11.64 -27.57
CA MET A 119 -7.47 -10.94 -28.79
C MET A 119 -7.14 -9.45 -28.72
N GLU A 120 -6.92 -8.84 -29.89
CA GLU A 120 -6.61 -7.40 -29.97
C GLU A 120 -7.70 -6.52 -29.33
N SER A 121 -8.97 -6.89 -29.52
CA SER A 121 -10.13 -6.18 -28.99
C SER A 121 -11.36 -7.10 -28.95
N SER A 122 -12.44 -6.63 -28.33
CA SER A 122 -13.72 -7.36 -28.30
C SER A 122 -14.27 -7.57 -29.71
N GLY A 123 -14.48 -8.82 -30.11
CA GLY A 123 -15.00 -9.17 -31.43
C GLY A 123 -13.96 -9.16 -32.56
N SER A 124 -12.68 -8.96 -32.23
CA SER A 124 -11.57 -9.19 -33.17
C SER A 124 -11.14 -10.64 -33.14
N ASP A 125 -10.87 -11.21 -34.31
CA ASP A 125 -10.30 -12.56 -34.46
C ASP A 125 -8.76 -12.56 -34.49
N LYS A 126 -8.14 -11.39 -34.36
CA LYS A 126 -6.69 -11.23 -34.36
C LYS A 126 -6.10 -11.60 -33.00
N LEU A 127 -5.24 -12.63 -33.00
CA LEU A 127 -4.49 -13.06 -31.83
C LEU A 127 -3.35 -12.08 -31.53
N VAL A 128 -3.20 -11.66 -30.27
CA VAL A 128 -2.11 -10.77 -29.82
C VAL A 128 -1.32 -11.33 -28.63
N GLY A 129 -1.78 -12.45 -28.06
CA GLY A 129 -1.08 -13.09 -26.95
C GLY A 129 -1.74 -14.36 -26.46
N ILE A 130 -1.09 -15.01 -25.50
CA ILE A 130 -1.67 -16.08 -24.69
C ILE A 130 -1.54 -15.71 -23.22
N LEU A 131 -2.57 -16.02 -22.46
CA LEU A 131 -2.57 -15.89 -21.02
C LEU A 131 -2.72 -17.25 -20.36
N THR A 132 -1.92 -17.51 -19.34
CA THR A 132 -2.10 -18.65 -18.41
C THR A 132 -2.40 -18.12 -17.01
N PHE A 133 -2.94 -18.98 -16.14
CA PHE A 133 -3.10 -18.61 -14.74
C PHE A 133 -1.77 -18.35 -14.03
N GLY A 134 -0.70 -19.05 -14.45
CA GLY A 134 0.65 -18.87 -13.94
C GLY A 134 1.22 -17.47 -14.23
N ASP A 135 0.89 -16.89 -15.38
CA ASP A 135 1.31 -15.53 -15.73
C ASP A 135 0.68 -14.49 -14.79
N ILE A 136 -0.64 -14.63 -14.53
CA ILE A 136 -1.35 -13.77 -13.57
C ILE A 136 -0.72 -13.88 -12.18
N LEU A 137 -0.47 -15.11 -11.72
CA LEU A 137 0.13 -15.35 -10.40
C LEU A 137 1.53 -14.75 -10.30
N SER A 138 2.38 -14.98 -11.31
CA SER A 138 3.75 -14.49 -11.33
C SER A 138 3.79 -12.97 -11.31
N HIS A 139 2.93 -12.31 -12.11
CA HIS A 139 2.85 -10.86 -12.13
C HIS A 139 2.30 -10.28 -10.82
N LEU A 140 1.30 -10.93 -10.21
CA LEU A 140 0.79 -10.52 -8.90
C LEU A 140 1.89 -10.61 -7.82
N LEU A 141 2.69 -11.68 -7.82
CA LEU A 141 3.82 -11.82 -6.90
C LEU A 141 4.88 -10.73 -7.11
N LEU A 142 5.17 -10.36 -8.37
CA LEU A 142 6.07 -9.24 -8.67
C LEU A 142 5.54 -7.92 -8.10
N ILE A 143 4.26 -7.63 -8.28
CA ILE A 143 3.64 -6.43 -7.71
C ILE A 143 3.71 -6.46 -6.18
N ILE A 144 3.32 -7.56 -5.55
CA ILE A 144 3.36 -7.70 -4.08
C ILE A 144 4.78 -7.51 -3.55
N ASN A 145 5.77 -8.13 -4.19
CA ASN A 145 7.18 -7.95 -3.81
C ASN A 145 7.62 -6.50 -3.99
N SER A 146 7.22 -5.82 -5.07
CA SER A 146 7.55 -4.40 -5.27
C SER A 146 6.90 -3.49 -4.22
N ILE A 147 5.70 -3.84 -3.75
CA ILE A 147 5.02 -3.12 -2.67
C ILE A 147 5.77 -3.37 -1.36
N ALA A 148 6.13 -4.62 -1.08
CA ALA A 148 6.90 -4.99 0.11
C ALA A 148 8.27 -4.28 0.13
N GLU A 149 9.00 -4.27 -0.98
CA GLU A 149 10.27 -3.54 -1.14
C GLU A 149 10.10 -2.05 -0.88
N ARG A 150 9.05 -1.41 -1.42
CA ARG A 150 8.77 0.01 -1.16
C ARG A 150 8.45 0.29 0.31
N VAL A 151 7.68 -0.60 0.95
CA VAL A 151 7.38 -0.49 2.39
C VAL A 151 8.66 -0.66 3.20
N GLU A 152 9.49 -1.65 2.89
CA GLU A 152 10.79 -1.83 3.54
C GLU A 152 11.74 -0.66 3.29
N GLU A 153 11.76 -0.08 2.09
CA GLU A 153 12.57 1.10 1.76
C GLU A 153 12.07 2.34 2.49
N GLN A 154 10.75 2.51 2.65
CA GLN A 154 10.18 3.56 3.48
C GLN A 154 10.54 3.33 4.94
N GLU A 155 10.39 2.12 5.46
CA GLU A 155 10.79 1.77 6.83
C GLU A 155 12.29 1.92 7.05
N ARG A 156 13.15 1.55 6.09
CA ARG A 156 14.60 1.74 6.16
C ARG A 156 15.00 3.18 5.95
N SER A 157 14.31 3.94 5.11
CA SER A 157 14.52 5.38 4.94
C SER A 157 14.14 6.12 6.21
N MET A 158 12.99 5.79 6.78
CA MET A 158 12.59 6.20 8.12
C MET A 158 13.67 5.77 9.11
N ALA A 159 14.02 4.49 9.23
CA ALA A 159 15.03 3.98 10.16
C ALA A 159 16.44 4.60 9.97
N ARG A 160 16.89 4.90 8.76
CA ARG A 160 18.17 5.60 8.49
C ARG A 160 18.10 7.08 8.82
N HIS A 161 16.95 7.72 8.62
CA HIS A 161 16.64 9.01 9.22
C HIS A 161 16.55 8.92 10.76
N MET A 162 16.33 7.72 11.32
CA MET A 162 16.35 7.46 12.76
C MET A 162 17.72 7.10 13.36
N GLU A 163 18.62 6.46 12.62
CA GLU A 163 19.88 5.93 13.16
C GLU A 163 20.97 6.98 13.43
N HIS A 164 20.78 8.24 13.04
CA HIS A 164 21.75 9.33 13.32
C HIS A 164 21.46 10.16 14.58
N SER A 165 20.54 9.73 15.46
CA SER A 165 20.38 10.30 16.81
C SER A 165 19.71 9.27 17.73
N LYS A 166 20.02 9.26 19.03
CA LYS A 166 19.32 8.45 20.05
C LYS A 166 17.87 8.91 20.19
N HIS A 167 17.03 8.63 19.21
CA HIS A 167 15.68 9.14 19.19
C HIS A 167 14.64 8.05 19.39
N ASP A 168 13.50 8.49 19.92
CA ASP A 168 12.39 7.65 20.33
C ASP A 168 11.14 8.24 19.70
N THR A 169 10.58 7.53 18.71
CA THR A 169 9.40 7.98 17.99
C THR A 169 8.16 7.23 18.48
N LEU A 170 7.11 7.97 18.82
CA LEU A 170 5.81 7.47 19.23
C LEU A 170 4.75 7.83 18.18
N HIS A 171 4.10 6.81 17.61
CA HIS A 171 3.03 6.97 16.62
C HIS A 171 1.66 6.69 17.24
N PHE A 172 0.67 7.52 16.89
CA PHE A 172 -0.71 7.42 17.36
C PHE A 172 -1.70 7.59 16.20
N GLU A 173 -2.63 6.66 16.05
CA GLU A 173 -3.81 6.83 15.18
C GLU A 173 -4.87 7.66 15.91
N LEU A 174 -5.40 8.68 15.23
CA LEU A 174 -6.42 9.59 15.77
C LEU A 174 -7.73 9.37 15.02
N ALA A 175 -8.71 8.77 15.68
CA ALA A 175 -10.03 8.51 15.09
C ALA A 175 -11.02 9.65 15.40
N PRO A 176 -11.90 10.03 14.45
CA PRO A 176 -12.95 11.01 14.71
C PRO A 176 -13.94 10.48 15.76
N ASP A 177 -14.56 11.39 16.51
CA ASP A 177 -15.62 11.12 17.50
C ASP A 177 -15.28 10.16 18.67
N LYS A 178 -14.02 9.73 18.83
CA LYS A 178 -13.56 8.90 19.96
C LYS A 178 -13.06 9.73 21.15
N PHE A 179 -13.93 10.56 21.72
CA PHE A 179 -13.59 11.47 22.81
C PHE A 179 -13.20 10.76 24.13
N ASP A 180 -13.58 9.50 24.30
CA ASP A 180 -13.17 8.66 25.42
C ASP A 180 -11.66 8.35 25.40
N GLN A 181 -11.01 8.51 24.25
CA GLN A 181 -9.57 8.31 24.06
C GLN A 181 -8.77 9.62 24.06
N ALA A 182 -9.44 10.76 24.20
CA ALA A 182 -8.79 12.07 24.19
C ALA A 182 -7.76 12.21 25.31
N GLY A 183 -6.54 12.59 24.94
CA GLY A 183 -5.42 12.83 25.84
C GLY A 183 -4.57 11.59 26.13
N VAL A 184 -4.88 10.43 25.54
CA VAL A 184 -4.06 9.22 25.68
C VAL A 184 -2.67 9.46 25.12
N ALA A 185 -2.58 10.04 23.93
CA ALA A 185 -1.31 10.25 23.25
C ALA A 185 -0.44 11.28 24.01
N SER A 186 -1.02 12.42 24.40
CA SER A 186 -0.32 13.41 25.24
C SER A 186 0.20 12.84 26.57
N THR A 187 -0.57 11.94 27.21
CA THR A 187 -0.19 11.29 28.46
C THR A 187 0.98 10.34 28.25
N MET A 188 0.98 9.55 27.18
CA MET A 188 2.05 8.63 26.84
C MET A 188 3.35 9.36 26.52
N VAL A 189 3.29 10.41 25.68
CA VAL A 189 4.45 11.26 25.35
C VAL A 189 5.03 11.89 26.62
N LYS A 190 4.19 12.47 27.47
CA LYS A 190 4.63 13.06 28.76
C LYS A 190 5.30 12.04 29.67
N LYS A 191 4.77 10.82 29.75
CA LYS A 191 5.36 9.73 30.54
C LYS A 191 6.73 9.34 29.99
N ARG A 192 6.89 9.30 28.68
CA ARG A 192 8.16 8.98 28.02
C ARG A 192 9.22 10.06 28.26
N LEU A 193 8.85 11.34 28.12
CA LEU A 193 9.74 12.47 28.40
C LEU A 193 10.24 12.46 29.86
N LYS A 194 9.33 12.20 30.81
CA LYS A 194 9.72 12.04 32.22
C LYS A 194 10.70 10.89 32.44
N ALA A 195 10.50 9.75 31.77
CA ALA A 195 11.41 8.62 31.86
C ALA A 195 12.81 8.92 31.30
N ARG A 196 12.93 9.87 30.36
CA ARG A 196 14.20 10.38 29.82
C ARG A 196 14.80 11.54 30.64
N GLY A 197 14.21 11.90 31.77
CA GLY A 197 14.72 12.98 32.62
C GLY A 197 14.47 14.39 32.08
N VAL A 198 13.57 14.56 31.11
CA VAL A 198 13.24 15.88 30.56
C VAL A 198 12.59 16.75 31.66
N PRO A 199 13.00 18.04 31.79
CA PRO A 199 12.42 18.97 32.76
C PRO A 199 10.89 19.04 32.69
N GLY A 200 10.25 19.14 33.86
CA GLY A 200 8.80 19.01 33.98
C GLY A 200 8.01 20.11 33.25
N ASP A 201 8.58 21.31 33.12
CA ASP A 201 8.03 22.44 32.37
C ASP A 201 8.08 22.18 30.85
N ILE A 202 9.18 21.63 30.34
CA ILE A 202 9.32 21.23 28.93
C ILE A 202 8.38 20.07 28.61
N ALA A 203 8.36 19.03 29.44
CA ALA A 203 7.44 17.92 29.28
C ALA A 203 5.97 18.36 29.31
N ARG A 204 5.63 19.40 30.08
CA ARG A 204 4.30 20.02 30.09
C ARG A 204 4.02 20.76 28.79
N ARG A 205 4.96 21.54 28.24
CA ARG A 205 4.80 22.23 26.95
C ARG A 205 4.48 21.23 25.83
N VAL A 206 5.27 20.16 25.71
CA VAL A 206 5.04 19.10 24.72
C VAL A 206 3.69 18.42 24.93
N ALA A 207 3.32 18.12 26.18
CA ALA A 207 2.02 17.51 26.47
C ALA A 207 0.84 18.40 26.04
N VAL A 208 0.93 19.72 26.21
CA VAL A 208 -0.08 20.67 25.74
C VAL A 208 -0.17 20.67 24.21
N ILE A 209 0.98 20.67 23.52
CA ILE A 209 1.03 20.56 22.05
C ILE A 209 0.29 19.30 21.58
N CYS A 210 0.65 18.13 22.12
CA CYS A 210 0.04 16.86 21.75
C CYS A 210 -1.47 16.85 22.03
N TYR A 211 -1.89 17.35 23.19
CA TYR A 211 -3.31 17.36 23.56
C TYR A 211 -4.14 18.26 22.63
N GLU A 212 -3.69 19.48 22.38
CA GLU A 212 -4.42 20.41 21.50
C GLU A 212 -4.47 19.90 20.05
N ALA A 213 -3.38 19.28 19.58
CA ALA A 213 -3.33 18.71 18.24
C ALA A 213 -4.25 17.47 18.08
N GLU A 214 -4.25 16.58 19.08
CA GLU A 214 -5.13 15.42 19.18
C GLU A 214 -6.61 15.84 19.11
N ILE A 215 -6.99 16.82 19.93
CA ILE A 215 -8.36 17.36 19.96
C ILE A 215 -8.73 18.01 18.61
N ASN A 216 -7.81 18.74 17.97
CA ASN A 216 -8.10 19.37 16.68
C ASN A 216 -8.45 18.33 15.61
N VAL A 217 -7.71 17.22 15.53
CA VAL A 217 -8.00 16.14 14.56
C VAL A 217 -9.34 15.47 14.89
N MET A 218 -9.58 15.15 16.16
CA MET A 218 -10.83 14.50 16.58
C MET A 218 -12.08 15.35 16.33
N LEU A 219 -11.96 16.68 16.41
CA LEU A 219 -13.09 17.61 16.27
C LEU A 219 -13.34 18.09 14.85
N HIS A 220 -12.28 18.23 14.05
CA HIS A 220 -12.33 18.98 12.79
C HIS A 220 -11.94 18.16 11.57
N SER A 221 -11.57 16.89 11.74
CA SER A 221 -11.15 16.02 10.65
C SER A 221 -11.90 14.68 10.61
N LEU A 222 -11.71 13.94 9.52
CA LEU A 222 -12.18 12.57 9.30
C LEU A 222 -11.29 11.51 9.96
N GLY A 223 -10.24 11.93 10.66
CA GLY A 223 -9.24 11.07 11.27
C GLY A 223 -7.84 11.58 10.96
N GLY A 224 -6.82 10.88 11.42
CA GLY A 224 -5.44 11.25 11.16
C GLY A 224 -4.45 10.52 12.03
N TYR A 225 -3.27 11.11 12.17
CA TYR A 225 -2.19 10.56 12.98
C TYR A 225 -1.43 11.66 13.72
N MET A 226 -0.73 11.25 14.77
CA MET A 226 0.27 12.06 15.45
C MET A 226 1.55 11.24 15.67
N ASP A 227 2.67 11.82 15.27
CA ASP A 227 4.01 11.34 15.55
C ASP A 227 4.72 12.28 16.52
N ALA A 228 5.32 11.73 17.58
CA ALA A 228 6.20 12.47 18.48
C ALA A 228 7.61 11.85 18.42
N ASP A 229 8.54 12.56 17.79
CA ASP A 229 9.96 12.23 17.68
C ASP A 229 10.74 12.90 18.82
N ILE A 230 11.18 12.11 19.80
CA ILE A 230 11.91 12.55 20.99
C ILE A 230 13.41 12.28 20.77
N ARG A 231 14.18 13.33 20.52
CA ARG A 231 15.63 13.32 20.38
C ARG A 231 16.31 13.78 21.67
N ASP A 232 17.64 13.76 21.70
CA ASP A 232 18.40 14.25 22.86
C ASP A 232 18.40 15.79 22.95
N ASP A 233 18.19 16.48 21.84
CA ASP A 233 18.25 17.95 21.70
C ASP A 233 16.89 18.60 21.42
N GLN A 234 15.86 17.82 21.06
CA GLN A 234 14.52 18.34 20.75
C GLN A 234 13.44 17.27 20.83
N VAL A 235 12.19 17.73 20.87
CA VAL A 235 10.99 16.92 20.64
C VAL A 235 10.21 17.54 19.49
N ARG A 236 10.01 16.79 18.41
CA ARG A 236 9.21 17.21 17.25
C ARG A 236 7.90 16.44 17.24
N VAL A 237 6.79 17.16 17.20
CA VAL A 237 5.44 16.62 17.08
C VAL A 237 4.90 16.95 15.69
N VAL A 238 4.54 15.92 14.92
CA VAL A 238 3.91 16.04 13.60
C VAL A 238 2.51 15.47 13.69
N VAL A 239 1.51 16.23 13.24
CA VAL A 239 0.11 15.81 13.23
C VAL A 239 -0.44 16.00 11.83
N GLY A 240 -0.99 14.94 11.24
CA GLY A 240 -1.63 14.97 9.94
C GLY A 240 -3.10 14.58 10.05
N ASP A 241 -3.97 15.32 9.37
CA ASP A 241 -5.41 15.05 9.30
C ASP A 241 -5.81 14.56 7.89
N GLU A 242 -6.87 13.75 7.79
CA GLU A 242 -7.36 13.17 6.53
C GLU A 242 -8.35 14.10 5.78
N GLY A 243 -8.39 15.37 6.15
CA GLY A 243 -9.30 16.36 5.60
C GLY A 243 -10.53 16.63 6.47
N PRO A 244 -11.35 17.63 6.10
CA PRO A 244 -11.27 18.40 4.86
C PRO A 244 -10.09 19.38 4.81
N GLY A 245 -9.51 19.77 5.95
CA GLY A 245 -8.48 20.79 6.05
C GLY A 245 -9.04 22.16 6.47
N ILE A 246 -8.15 23.08 6.81
CA ILE A 246 -8.44 24.46 7.23
C ILE A 246 -8.45 25.41 6.03
N PRO A 247 -9.57 26.09 5.72
CA PRO A 247 -9.69 26.99 4.57
C PRO A 247 -8.96 28.33 4.75
N ASP A 248 -8.93 28.87 5.98
CA ASP A 248 -8.23 30.10 6.33
C ASP A 248 -7.40 29.88 7.60
N ILE A 249 -6.11 29.61 7.40
CA ILE A 249 -5.17 29.38 8.50
C ILE A 249 -5.06 30.61 9.40
N LYS A 250 -5.04 31.83 8.84
CA LYS A 250 -4.86 33.05 9.63
C LYS A 250 -6.00 33.22 10.62
N LYS A 251 -7.22 32.99 10.15
CA LYS A 251 -8.42 33.02 11.00
C LYS A 251 -8.43 31.89 12.03
N ALA A 252 -7.97 30.69 11.66
CA ALA A 252 -7.84 29.56 12.59
C ALA A 252 -6.83 29.79 13.73
N MET A 253 -5.88 30.71 13.54
CA MET A 253 -4.91 31.13 14.55
C MET A 253 -5.40 32.26 15.47
N GLU A 254 -6.62 32.80 15.26
CA GLU A 254 -7.18 33.82 16.14
C GLU A 254 -7.69 33.20 17.44
N SER A 255 -7.26 33.75 18.58
CA SER A 255 -7.70 33.26 19.89
C SER A 255 -9.22 33.41 20.04
N GLY A 256 -9.90 32.29 20.34
CA GLY A 256 -11.34 32.24 20.49
C GLY A 256 -12.10 31.87 19.20
N TYR A 257 -11.41 31.76 18.05
CA TYR A 257 -12.04 31.30 16.82
C TYR A 257 -12.19 29.77 16.82
N THR A 258 -13.42 29.30 16.62
CA THR A 258 -13.76 27.87 16.65
C THR A 258 -14.85 27.57 15.64
N THR A 259 -14.75 26.41 14.99
CA THR A 259 -15.78 25.84 14.12
C THR A 259 -16.55 24.71 14.79
N ALA A 260 -16.29 24.44 16.08
CA ALA A 260 -16.96 23.41 16.86
C ALA A 260 -18.44 23.75 17.12
N ASN A 261 -19.31 22.75 17.02
CA ASN A 261 -20.75 22.91 17.31
C ASN A 261 -21.04 23.09 18.82
N GLU A 262 -22.25 23.53 19.17
CA GLU A 262 -22.64 23.81 20.57
C GLU A 262 -22.51 22.59 21.49
N LYS A 263 -22.77 21.38 20.97
CA LYS A 263 -22.66 20.12 21.72
C LYS A 263 -21.20 19.83 22.11
N ILE A 264 -20.26 20.07 21.22
CA ILE A 264 -18.81 19.94 21.48
C ILE A 264 -18.34 20.98 22.50
N ARG A 265 -18.84 22.21 22.40
CA ARG A 265 -18.51 23.29 23.34
C ARG A 265 -19.05 23.03 24.76
N ALA A 266 -20.22 22.41 24.87
CA ALA A 266 -20.80 22.01 26.14
C ALA A 266 -19.98 20.91 26.86
N LEU A 267 -19.22 20.10 26.11
CA LEU A 267 -18.29 19.10 26.66
C LEU A 267 -16.95 19.72 27.12
N GLY A 268 -16.79 21.04 27.03
CA GLY A 268 -15.58 21.75 27.43
C GLY A 268 -14.50 21.82 26.35
N PHE A 269 -14.77 21.35 25.14
CA PHE A 269 -13.84 21.38 24.00
C PHE A 269 -14.14 22.54 23.04
N GLY A 270 -13.21 22.87 22.14
CA GLY A 270 -13.48 23.82 21.05
C GLY A 270 -13.66 25.28 21.50
N ALA A 271 -12.94 25.72 22.54
CA ALA A 271 -12.90 27.12 22.97
C ALA A 271 -12.12 28.05 22.01
N GLY A 272 -11.56 27.51 20.92
CA GLY A 272 -10.80 28.28 19.93
C GLY A 272 -9.38 28.65 20.38
N MET A 273 -8.80 27.87 21.29
CA MET A 273 -7.46 28.11 21.82
C MET A 273 -6.40 27.12 21.33
N GLY A 274 -6.79 26.09 20.57
CA GLY A 274 -5.92 24.96 20.23
C GLY A 274 -4.68 25.34 19.45
N LEU A 275 -4.83 25.80 18.19
CA LEU A 275 -3.68 26.19 17.35
C LEU A 275 -2.82 27.31 17.97
N PRO A 276 -3.41 28.39 18.55
CA PRO A 276 -2.62 29.39 19.27
C PRO A 276 -1.83 28.81 20.46
N ASN A 277 -2.40 27.86 21.20
CA ASN A 277 -1.72 27.21 22.30
C ASN A 277 -0.55 26.33 21.82
N ILE A 278 -0.73 25.62 20.71
CA ILE A 278 0.35 24.83 20.09
C ILE A 278 1.50 25.76 19.72
N GLN A 279 1.22 26.83 18.96
CA GLN A 279 2.24 27.80 18.54
C GLN A 279 2.95 28.45 19.74
N ARG A 280 2.21 28.81 20.79
CA ARG A 280 2.79 29.42 22.00
C ARG A 280 3.69 28.46 22.80
N CYS A 281 3.38 27.16 22.78
CA CYS A 281 4.14 26.16 23.52
C CYS A 281 5.35 25.64 22.74
N ALA A 282 5.37 25.77 21.43
CA ALA A 282 6.45 25.33 20.56
C ALA A 282 7.54 26.41 20.43
N ASP A 283 8.79 25.97 20.24
CA ASP A 283 9.90 26.85 19.84
C ASP A 283 9.86 27.10 18.32
N GLU A 284 9.47 26.08 17.55
CA GLU A 284 9.17 26.19 16.12
C GLU A 284 7.77 25.64 15.82
N PHE A 285 7.02 26.32 14.96
CA PHE A 285 5.68 25.91 14.56
C PHE A 285 5.45 26.14 13.08
N SER A 286 4.96 25.12 12.38
CA SER A 286 4.51 25.23 11.01
C SER A 286 3.16 24.54 10.83
N ILE A 287 2.35 25.08 9.92
CA ILE A 287 1.06 24.52 9.55
C ILE A 287 0.85 24.68 8.05
N THR A 288 0.55 23.56 7.38
CA THR A 288 0.20 23.53 5.97
C THR A 288 -1.17 22.90 5.84
N SER A 289 -2.08 23.55 5.14
CA SER A 289 -3.46 23.08 4.99
C SER A 289 -3.98 23.30 3.59
N SER A 290 -4.76 22.34 3.10
CA SER A 290 -5.52 22.46 1.86
C SER A 290 -6.83 21.67 1.96
N MET A 291 -7.89 22.22 1.37
CA MET A 291 -9.20 21.58 1.28
C MET A 291 -9.20 20.22 0.55
N LYS A 292 -8.09 19.86 -0.10
CA LYS A 292 -7.93 18.61 -0.86
C LYS A 292 -7.09 17.55 -0.17
N THR A 293 -6.14 17.97 0.68
CA THR A 293 -5.09 17.09 1.22
C THR A 293 -5.05 17.08 2.74
N GLY A 294 -5.99 17.77 3.40
CA GLY A 294 -6.02 17.93 4.85
C GLY A 294 -5.02 18.94 5.38
N THR A 295 -4.80 18.87 6.69
CA THR A 295 -3.87 19.73 7.43
C THR A 295 -2.71 18.93 8.00
N VAL A 296 -1.50 19.47 7.90
CA VAL A 296 -0.33 18.98 8.61
C VAL A 296 0.20 20.10 9.51
N ILE A 297 0.37 19.78 10.79
CA ILE A 297 0.97 20.64 11.81
C ILE A 297 2.30 20.03 12.21
N GLU A 298 3.33 20.85 12.30
CA GLU A 298 4.60 20.48 12.91
C GLU A 298 4.96 21.46 14.02
N ALA A 299 5.32 20.93 15.18
CA ALA A 299 5.72 21.71 16.35
C ALA A 299 6.98 21.11 16.99
N THR A 300 8.02 21.92 17.17
CA THR A 300 9.30 21.50 17.78
C THR A 300 9.49 22.21 19.12
N VAL A 301 9.97 21.47 20.12
CA VAL A 301 10.42 22.00 21.42
C VAL A 301 11.87 21.56 21.67
N TYR A 302 12.79 22.48 21.91
CA TYR A 302 14.18 22.17 22.18
C TYR A 302 14.39 21.67 23.61
N LEU A 303 15.28 20.68 23.76
CA LEU A 303 15.70 20.15 25.04
C LEU A 303 17.05 20.78 25.43
N PRO A 304 17.28 21.06 26.73
CA PRO A 304 18.58 21.51 27.20
C PRO A 304 19.61 20.39 27.05
N ALA A 305 20.86 20.75 26.76
CA ALA A 305 21.97 19.81 26.72
C ALA A 305 22.08 19.06 28.06
N ALA A 306 22.25 17.74 28.02
CA ALA A 306 22.43 16.94 29.22
C ALA A 306 23.68 17.41 29.98
N GLU A 307 23.55 17.75 31.27
CA GLU A 307 24.72 18.00 32.11
C GLU A 307 25.56 16.71 32.21
N PRO A 308 26.90 16.78 32.06
CA PRO A 308 27.74 15.61 32.22
C PRO A 308 27.60 15.09 33.65
N THR A 309 27.10 13.86 33.77
CA THR A 309 27.03 13.14 35.03
C THR A 309 28.47 12.93 35.52
N ALA A 310 28.79 13.51 36.68
CA ALA A 310 30.09 13.32 37.32
C ALA A 310 30.34 11.81 37.55
N PRO A 311 31.53 11.27 37.24
CA PRO A 311 31.82 9.87 37.49
C PRO A 311 31.70 9.58 38.98
N ALA A 312 30.94 8.54 39.32
CA ALA A 312 30.78 8.07 40.69
C ALA A 312 32.16 7.71 41.28
N GLU A 313 32.49 8.31 42.43
CA GLU A 313 33.68 7.99 43.20
C GLU A 313 33.69 6.50 43.54
N GLU A 314 34.60 5.75 42.92
CA GLU A 314 34.95 4.40 43.36
C GLU A 314 35.43 4.49 44.81
N THR A 315 34.57 4.03 45.72
CA THR A 315 34.90 3.88 47.12
C THR A 315 36.01 2.83 47.23
N ARG A 316 37.26 3.30 47.35
CA ARG A 316 38.40 2.48 47.78
C ARG A 316 38.07 1.93 49.16
N THR A 317 37.77 0.64 49.24
CA THR A 317 37.85 -0.11 50.49
C THR A 317 39.33 -0.25 50.86
N SER A 318 39.75 0.60 51.79
CA SER A 318 40.96 0.43 52.58
C SER A 318 40.67 -0.46 53.79
N GLU A 319 41.69 -1.23 54.19
CA GLU A 319 41.88 -1.86 55.52
C GLU A 319 41.05 -3.13 55.78
N ALA A 320 41.58 -4.22 56.36
CA ALA A 320 42.86 -4.51 57.00
C ALA A 320 43.10 -6.05 56.98
#